data_AF-S8C1F1-F1
#
_entry.id   AF-S8C1F1-F1
#
_cell.length_a   1.000
_cell.length_b   1.000
_cell.length_c   1.000
_cell.angle_alpha   90.00
_cell.angle_beta   90.00
_cell.angle_gamma   90.00
#
_symmetry.space_group_name_H-M   'P 1'
#
loop_
_entity.id
_entity.type
_entity.pdbx_description
1 polymer ?
#
loop_
_entity_poly.entity_id
_entity_poly.type
_entity_poly.pdbx_seq_one_letter_code
_entity_poly.pdbx_strand_id
1 'polypeptide(L)'
;MKFWDDDQGGKWKRNVVDIDGDVLCVSQFTLLANTKKGSKPDFHGAMAPERAKALYETFFQKVQQGYQPERVKDGVFQAMMEVALVNDGPVTLELNTPDKKLQPKSQKKDKIKGSSSKLKGMETPGSSSDAV
;
A
#
# COMPACT_ATOMS: atom_id res chain seq x y z
N MET A 1 -0.96 6.59 4.85
CA MET A 1 0.51 6.73 4.68
C MET A 1 0.99 7.85 5.59
N LYS A 2 2.16 7.74 6.21
CA LYS A 2 2.64 8.71 7.19
C LYS A 2 3.62 9.69 6.53
N PHE A 3 3.37 10.99 6.64
CA PHE A 3 4.17 12.06 6.03
C PHE A 3 4.69 13.09 7.03
N TRP A 4 4.03 13.26 8.17
CA TRP A 4 4.38 14.29 9.15
C TRP A 4 5.07 13.72 10.37
N ASP A 5 5.92 14.53 10.98
CA ASP A 5 6.54 14.22 12.27
C ASP A 5 5.48 14.26 13.39
N ASP A 6 5.70 13.52 14.48
CA ASP A 6 4.90 13.68 15.70
C ASP A 6 5.42 14.85 16.55
N ASP A 7 4.66 15.18 17.60
CA ASP A 7 4.98 16.30 18.48
C ASP A 7 6.17 16.02 19.42
N GLN A 8 6.66 14.77 19.45
CA GLN A 8 7.84 14.34 20.22
C GLN A 8 9.12 14.32 19.36
N GLY A 9 9.06 14.83 18.12
CA GLY A 9 10.19 14.86 17.19
C GLY A 9 10.43 13.55 16.43
N GLY A 10 9.52 12.58 16.55
CA GLY A 10 9.53 11.34 15.80
C GLY A 10 9.20 11.57 14.32
N LYS A 11 10.14 11.22 13.44
CA LYS A 11 10.00 11.40 11.98
C LYS A 11 8.97 10.45 11.35
N TRP A 12 8.16 10.93 10.41
CA TRP A 12 7.21 10.11 9.60
C TRP A 12 6.19 9.31 10.44
N LYS A 13 5.58 9.96 11.44
CA LYS A 13 4.72 9.30 12.43
C LYS A 13 3.23 9.57 12.24
N ARG A 14 2.87 10.70 11.65
CA ARG A 14 1.48 11.13 11.42
C ARG A 14 1.07 11.01 9.96
N ASN A 15 -0.18 10.65 9.74
CA ASN A 15 -0.84 10.58 8.44
C ASN A 15 -1.86 11.72 8.27
N VAL A 16 -2.50 11.81 7.10
CA VAL A 16 -3.45 12.90 6.79
C VAL A 16 -4.63 12.99 7.77
N VAL A 17 -5.08 11.86 8.30
CA VAL A 17 -6.12 11.78 9.33
C VAL A 17 -5.62 12.38 10.65
N ASP A 18 -4.39 12.06 11.03
CA ASP A 18 -3.81 12.48 12.33
C ASP A 18 -3.57 13.99 12.40
N ILE A 19 -3.36 14.64 11.24
CA ILE A 19 -3.15 16.09 11.13
C ILE A 19 -4.42 16.85 10.71
N ASP A 20 -5.54 16.15 10.59
CA ASP A 20 -6.82 16.73 10.18
C ASP A 20 -6.74 17.51 8.84
N GLY A 21 -5.97 16.96 7.89
CA GLY A 21 -5.68 17.58 6.60
C GLY A 21 -6.67 17.24 5.49
N ASP A 22 -6.64 18.00 4.41
CA ASP A 22 -7.50 17.75 3.24
C ASP A 22 -6.77 16.92 2.16
N VAL A 23 -7.56 16.25 1.32
CA VAL A 23 -7.07 15.47 0.17
C VAL A 23 -7.66 16.05 -1.11
N LEU A 24 -6.82 16.48 -2.06
CA LEU A 24 -7.25 16.88 -3.40
C LEU A 24 -6.93 15.76 -4.39
N CYS A 25 -7.96 15.21 -5.04
CA CYS A 25 -7.81 14.25 -6.13
C CYS A 25 -7.87 14.98 -7.48
N VAL A 26 -6.88 14.72 -8.34
CA VAL A 26 -6.84 15.25 -9.72
C VAL A 26 -6.51 14.10 -10.67
N SER A 27 -7.37 13.85 -11.65
CA SER A 27 -7.12 12.84 -12.68
C SER A 27 -5.93 13.24 -13.57
N GLN A 28 -4.88 12.41 -13.66
CA GLN A 28 -3.67 12.73 -14.43
C GLN A 28 -3.19 11.54 -15.29
N PHE A 29 -3.70 11.44 -16.52
CA PHE A 29 -3.33 10.34 -17.43
C PHE A 29 -1.86 10.40 -17.89
N THR A 30 -1.26 11.60 -17.86
CA THR A 30 0.12 11.81 -18.33
C THR A 30 1.17 11.14 -17.46
N LEU A 31 0.81 10.68 -16.25
CA LEU A 31 1.68 9.83 -15.43
C LEU A 31 2.06 8.51 -16.13
N LEU A 32 1.26 8.07 -17.11
CA LEU A 32 1.54 6.89 -17.93
C LEU A 32 2.28 7.22 -19.24
N ALA A 33 2.89 8.41 -19.35
CA ALA A 33 3.70 8.79 -20.49
C ALA A 33 4.91 7.85 -20.66
N ASN A 34 5.05 7.28 -21.85
CA ASN A 34 6.29 6.67 -22.30
C ASN A 34 7.11 7.72 -23.07
N THR A 35 8.26 8.06 -22.53
CA THR A 35 9.17 9.10 -23.06
C THR A 35 10.45 8.51 -23.68
N LYS A 36 10.50 7.18 -23.89
CA LYS A 36 11.72 6.50 -24.37
C LYS A 36 12.04 6.74 -25.84
N LYS A 37 11.10 7.24 -26.65
CA LYS A 37 11.25 7.42 -28.11
C LYS A 37 11.10 8.89 -28.51
N GLY A 38 12.21 9.62 -28.47
CA GLY A 38 12.26 11.02 -28.90
C GLY A 38 11.63 12.00 -27.91
N SER A 39 11.28 13.21 -28.38
CA SER A 39 10.78 14.32 -27.53
C SER A 39 9.27 14.34 -27.33
N LYS A 40 8.50 13.52 -28.07
CA LYS A 40 7.04 13.45 -27.95
C LYS A 40 6.66 12.34 -26.97
N PRO A 41 5.96 12.64 -25.86
CA PRO A 41 5.46 11.61 -24.96
C PRO A 41 4.38 10.78 -25.65
N ASP A 42 4.40 9.48 -25.38
CA ASP A 42 3.41 8.53 -25.85
C ASP A 42 2.52 8.05 -24.70
N PHE A 43 1.20 7.99 -24.91
CA PHE A 43 0.22 7.67 -23.87
C PHE A 43 -0.64 6.43 -24.19
N HIS A 44 -0.23 5.58 -25.14
CA HIS A 44 -0.97 4.34 -25.46
C HIS A 44 -1.18 3.40 -24.26
N GLY A 45 -0.36 3.52 -23.20
CA GLY A 45 -0.53 2.76 -21.96
C GLY A 45 -1.66 3.26 -21.06
N ALA A 46 -2.18 4.46 -21.31
CA ALA A 46 -3.30 5.01 -20.55
C ALA A 46 -4.63 4.39 -20.97
N MET A 47 -5.55 4.29 -20.02
CA MET A 47 -6.90 3.80 -20.26
C MET A 47 -7.70 4.79 -21.13
N ALA A 48 -8.59 4.27 -21.99
CA ALA A 48 -9.51 5.10 -22.76
C ALA A 48 -10.39 6.00 -21.86
N PRO A 49 -10.70 7.24 -22.27
CA PRO A 49 -11.37 8.23 -21.44
C PRO A 49 -12.63 7.77 -20.72
N GLU A 50 -13.52 7.06 -21.39
CA GLU A 50 -14.83 6.67 -20.86
C GLU A 50 -14.67 5.67 -19.71
N ARG A 51 -13.78 4.68 -19.89
CA ARG A 51 -13.46 3.71 -18.84
C ARG A 51 -12.65 4.35 -17.71
N ALA A 52 -11.74 5.25 -18.06
CA ALA A 52 -10.92 5.98 -17.09
C ALA A 52 -11.79 6.86 -16.19
N LYS A 53 -12.83 7.51 -16.73
CA LYS A 53 -13.78 8.32 -15.96
C LYS A 53 -14.51 7.48 -14.91
N ALA A 54 -15.11 6.37 -15.32
CA ALA A 54 -15.82 5.48 -14.39
C ALA A 54 -14.89 4.91 -13.30
N LEU A 55 -13.65 4.58 -13.66
CA LEU A 55 -12.64 4.13 -12.70
C LEU A 55 -12.24 5.25 -11.72
N TYR A 56 -12.05 6.47 -12.23
CA TYR A 56 -11.73 7.64 -11.43
C TYR A 56 -12.83 7.97 -10.43
N GLU A 57 -14.09 7.99 -10.88
CA GLU A 57 -15.26 8.20 -10.02
C GLU A 57 -15.34 7.15 -8.91
N THR A 58 -15.09 5.87 -9.24
CA THR A 58 -15.02 4.79 -8.26
C THR A 58 -13.87 5.00 -7.26
N PHE A 59 -12.69 5.39 -7.74
CA PHE A 59 -11.54 5.70 -6.91
C PHE A 59 -11.86 6.85 -5.93
N PHE A 60 -12.39 7.96 -6.44
CA PHE A 60 -12.75 9.12 -5.64
C PHE A 60 -13.75 8.78 -4.53
N GLN A 61 -14.82 8.05 -4.88
CA GLN A 61 -15.79 7.55 -3.90
C GLN A 61 -15.14 6.65 -2.83
N LYS A 62 -14.16 5.82 -3.20
CA LYS A 62 -13.43 4.97 -2.25
C LYS A 62 -12.53 5.78 -1.31
N VAL A 63 -11.92 6.86 -1.79
CA VAL A 63 -11.14 7.77 -0.93
C VAL A 63 -12.08 8.46 0.06
N GLN A 64 -13.23 8.96 -0.39
CA GLN A 64 -14.24 9.56 0.49
C GLN A 64 -14.73 8.58 1.56
N GLN A 65 -15.05 7.34 1.19
CA GLN A 65 -15.48 6.28 2.12
C GLN A 65 -14.38 5.90 3.13
N GLY A 66 -13.11 5.97 2.72
CA GLY A 66 -11.96 5.65 3.56
C GLY A 66 -11.50 6.79 4.47
N TYR A 67 -12.06 7.99 4.33
CA TYR A 67 -11.71 9.17 5.12
C TYR A 67 -12.96 9.94 5.60
N GLN A 68 -13.07 11.22 5.26
CA GLN A 68 -14.20 12.10 5.55
C GLN A 68 -14.61 12.77 4.23
N PRO A 69 -15.83 12.53 3.70
CA PRO A 69 -16.23 13.02 2.38
C PRO A 69 -16.01 14.53 2.17
N GLU A 70 -16.23 15.33 3.21
CA GLU A 70 -16.08 16.78 3.22
C GLU A 70 -14.63 17.26 3.10
N ARG A 71 -13.65 16.42 3.43
CA ARG A 71 -12.20 16.71 3.35
C ARG A 71 -11.56 16.22 2.05
N VAL A 72 -12.30 15.48 1.24
CA VAL A 72 -11.82 14.99 -0.06
C VAL A 72 -12.40 15.89 -1.14
N LYS A 73 -11.52 16.65 -1.79
CA LYS A 73 -11.84 17.57 -2.89
C LYS A 73 -11.53 16.91 -4.23
N ASP A 74 -12.33 17.25 -5.23
CA ASP A 74 -12.18 16.76 -6.60
C ASP A 74 -11.73 17.90 -7.53
N GLY A 75 -10.97 17.54 -8.55
CA GLY A 75 -10.86 18.34 -9.76
C GLY A 75 -12.05 18.10 -10.70
N VAL A 76 -11.88 18.44 -11.97
CA VAL A 76 -12.85 18.12 -13.03
C VAL A 76 -12.19 17.18 -14.03
N PHE A 77 -12.71 15.95 -14.13
CA PHE A 77 -12.15 14.94 -15.03
C PHE A 77 -12.11 15.44 -16.47
N GLN A 78 -10.96 15.28 -17.14
CA GLN A 78 -10.71 15.75 -18.52
C GLN A 78 -10.84 17.25 -18.77
N ALA A 79 -10.98 18.08 -17.74
CA ALA A 79 -10.91 19.53 -17.92
C ALA A 79 -9.45 20.01 -18.00
N MET A 80 -9.23 21.07 -18.77
CA MET A 80 -8.03 21.89 -18.62
C MET A 80 -8.12 22.62 -17.28
N MET A 81 -7.13 22.43 -16.43
CA MET A 81 -7.10 22.97 -15.07
C MET A 81 -5.77 23.64 -14.78
N GLU A 82 -5.83 24.75 -14.05
CA GLU A 82 -4.67 25.34 -13.38
C GLU A 82 -4.72 24.91 -11.91
N VAL A 83 -3.73 24.11 -11.49
CA VAL A 83 -3.65 23.58 -10.12
C VAL A 83 -2.50 24.24 -9.40
N ALA A 84 -2.79 25.09 -8.42
CA ALA A 84 -1.80 25.68 -7.55
C ALA A 84 -1.42 24.69 -6.43
N LEU A 85 -0.13 24.43 -6.25
CA LEU A 85 0.39 23.51 -5.24
C LEU A 85 1.56 24.16 -4.49
N VAL A 86 1.42 24.29 -3.17
CA VAL A 86 2.50 24.68 -2.27
C VAL A 86 2.94 23.42 -1.52
N ASN A 87 4.12 22.90 -1.86
CA ASN A 87 4.68 21.73 -1.21
C ASN A 87 5.38 22.12 0.10
N ASP A 88 4.73 21.84 1.23
CA ASP A 88 5.36 21.92 2.55
C ASP A 88 6.33 20.73 2.74
N GLY A 89 7.64 21.00 2.65
CA GLY A 89 8.68 19.98 2.57
C GLY A 89 9.85 20.42 1.67
N PRO A 90 9.94 19.96 0.40
CA PRO A 90 8.95 19.17 -0.36
C PRO A 90 9.06 17.65 -0.16
N VAL A 91 7.92 16.99 -0.03
CA VAL A 91 7.78 15.53 0.02
C VAL A 91 6.93 15.08 -1.17
N THR A 92 7.44 14.18 -2.00
CA THR A 92 6.72 13.64 -3.16
C THR A 92 6.94 12.14 -3.24
N LEU A 93 5.85 11.40 -3.48
CA LEU A 93 5.88 9.95 -3.55
C LEU A 93 5.16 9.47 -4.79
N GLU A 94 5.77 8.50 -5.46
CA GLU A 94 5.16 7.78 -6.55
C GLU A 94 4.57 6.47 -6.01
N LEU A 95 3.28 6.26 -6.23
CA LEU A 95 2.58 5.05 -5.83
C LEU A 95 2.04 4.37 -7.08
N ASN A 96 2.40 3.10 -7.24
CA ASN A 96 1.84 2.25 -8.28
C ASN A 96 1.25 1.00 -7.64
N THR A 97 0.02 0.65 -8.02
CA THR A 97 -0.59 -0.61 -7.58
C THR A 97 0.16 -1.77 -8.23
N PRO A 98 0.55 -2.82 -7.50
CA PRO A 98 1.24 -3.96 -8.09
C PRO A 98 0.45 -4.53 -9.26
N ASP A 99 1.12 -4.73 -10.39
CA ASP A 99 0.56 -5.52 -11.48
C ASP A 99 0.20 -6.89 -10.93
N LYS A 100 -1.03 -7.35 -11.15
CA LYS A 100 -1.57 -8.62 -10.62
C LYS A 100 -0.70 -9.84 -10.99
N LYS A 101 0.24 -9.68 -11.93
CA LYS A 101 1.19 -10.69 -12.43
C LYS A 101 2.46 -10.84 -11.58
N LEU A 102 2.75 -9.94 -10.64
CA LEU A 102 3.99 -9.93 -9.84
C LEU A 102 3.80 -10.33 -8.37
N GLN A 103 2.74 -11.06 -8.02
CA GLN A 103 2.72 -11.71 -6.71
C GLN A 103 3.54 -13.00 -6.77
N PRO A 104 4.68 -13.11 -6.05
CA PRO A 104 5.34 -14.39 -5.90
C PRO A 104 4.36 -15.34 -5.21
N LYS A 105 4.00 -16.45 -5.90
CA LYS A 105 3.26 -17.55 -5.29
C LYS A 105 4.08 -18.01 -4.08
N SER A 106 3.58 -17.76 -2.87
CA SER A 106 4.16 -18.32 -1.66
C SER A 106 4.07 -19.84 -1.76
N GLN A 107 5.16 -20.48 -2.18
CA GLN A 107 5.30 -21.93 -2.14
C GLN A 107 5.28 -22.33 -0.66
N LYS A 108 4.18 -22.96 -0.24
CA LYS A 108 4.08 -23.66 1.04
C LYS A 108 5.15 -24.77 0.99
N LYS A 109 6.29 -24.57 1.63
CA LYS A 109 7.25 -25.66 1.88
C LYS A 109 6.68 -26.49 3.02
N ASP A 110 6.17 -27.66 2.69
CA ASP A 110 5.88 -28.71 3.64
C ASP A 110 7.16 -29.04 4.43
N LYS A 111 7.13 -28.76 5.74
CA LYS A 111 8.20 -29.15 6.65
C LYS A 111 8.11 -30.65 6.90
N ILE A 112 8.88 -31.42 6.13
CA ILE A 112 9.27 -32.79 6.49
C ILE A 112 10.15 -32.68 7.75
N LYS A 113 9.61 -33.05 8.91
CA LYS A 113 10.38 -33.19 10.16
C LYS A 113 11.11 -34.55 10.14
N GLY A 114 12.42 -34.52 9.91
CA GLY A 114 13.33 -35.64 10.10
C GLY A 114 14.20 -35.47 11.35
N SER A 115 13.88 -36.29 12.36
CA SER A 115 14.68 -36.82 13.49
C SER A 115 16.11 -36.31 13.75
N SER A 116 16.42 -35.98 15.01
CA SER A 116 17.44 -36.68 15.84
C SER A 116 17.95 -35.80 16.99
N SER A 117 17.53 -36.09 18.22
CA SER A 117 18.37 -35.85 19.40
C SER A 117 18.22 -37.01 20.37
N LYS A 118 19.28 -37.80 20.39
CA LYS A 118 19.61 -38.94 21.24
C LYS A 118 19.88 -38.42 22.66
N LEU A 119 19.27 -39.04 23.68
CA LEU A 119 19.95 -39.62 24.85
C LEU A 119 18.93 -40.02 25.92
N LYS A 120 19.07 -41.27 26.33
CA LYS A 120 18.21 -42.07 27.20
C LYS A 120 18.85 -42.04 28.59
N GLY A 121 18.11 -41.65 29.63
CA GLY A 121 18.60 -41.71 30.99
C GLY A 121 17.57 -41.20 32.00
N MET A 122 17.38 -42.00 33.06
CA MET A 122 16.72 -41.73 34.33
C MET A 122 15.19 -41.95 34.49
N GLU A 123 14.93 -43.20 34.89
CA GLU A 123 14.25 -43.60 36.13
C GLU A 123 12.72 -43.52 36.29
N THR A 124 12.21 -44.67 36.75
CA THR A 124 10.85 -45.14 36.96
C THR A 124 10.18 -44.57 38.22
N PRO A 125 8.84 -44.55 38.29
CA PRO A 125 8.15 -44.70 39.56
C PRO A 125 7.39 -46.03 39.66
N GLY A 126 7.75 -46.81 40.69
CA GLY A 126 6.83 -47.50 41.60
C GLY A 126 5.86 -48.56 41.07
N SER A 127 6.11 -49.81 41.45
CA SER A 127 5.06 -50.66 42.06
C SER A 127 5.70 -51.73 42.94
N SER A 128 5.26 -51.70 44.20
CA SER A 128 5.48 -52.68 45.28
C SER A 128 5.09 -54.10 44.93
N SER A 129 5.84 -55.06 45.49
CA SER A 129 5.28 -56.27 46.10
C SER A 129 6.26 -56.80 47.15
N ASP A 130 5.82 -56.80 48.40
CA ASP A 130 6.49 -57.30 49.60
C ASP A 130 6.76 -58.81 49.56
N ALA A 131 7.84 -59.26 50.22
CA ALA A 131 7.86 -60.48 51.02
C ALA A 131 9.15 -60.60 51.87
N VAL A 132 8.95 -60.57 53.19
CA VAL A 132 9.75 -61.12 54.32
C VAL A 132 11.08 -60.49 54.70
#